data_AF-A0A2N3BLZ8-F1
#
_entry.id   AF-A0A2N3BLZ8-F1
#
_cell.length_a   1.000
_cell.length_b   1.000
_cell.length_c   1.000
_cell.angle_alpha   90.00
_cell.angle_beta   90.00
_cell.angle_gamma   90.00
#
_symmetry.space_group_name_H-M   'P 1'
#
loop_
_entity.id
_entity.type
_entity.pdbx_description
1 polymer ?
#
loop_
_entity_poly.entity_id
_entity_poly.type
_entity_poly.pdbx_seq_one_letter_code
_entity_poly.pdbx_strand_id
1 'polypeptide(L)'
;MAEFPLATTSSEGLSALGSRELRSYELITDTLRDRLGADHANLFAEPVATDHGDRFDWYAPRKGRARALDALAPDDQRRLRERLAALAGDIRGLAATLAASGKDNDLRLSEALGNALHVPGDACIFAVDPGDGSGPHPVLVNWAWVSDDHKAVPSALTGAAKPVAAPPVRPVAAAPAGPPAAPPPIAAPADLSWLWWLIRGGWLVLALMLAAIVILLVEPCA
;
A
#
# COMPACT_ATOMS: atom_id res chain seq x y z
N MET A 1 14.06 1.35 -18.21
CA MET A 1 13.51 0.59 -19.35
C MET A 1 13.10 -0.74 -18.75
N ALA A 2 11.80 -0.98 -18.56
CA ALA A 2 11.29 -2.12 -17.80
C ALA A 2 11.70 -3.45 -18.46
N GLU A 3 12.47 -4.27 -17.75
CA GLU A 3 13.05 -5.49 -18.26
C GLU A 3 12.33 -6.71 -17.66
N PHE A 4 11.52 -7.39 -18.47
CA PHE A 4 10.88 -8.69 -18.20
C PHE A 4 9.53 -8.62 -17.43
N PRO A 5 8.39 -8.93 -18.09
CA PRO A 5 7.07 -8.90 -17.46
C PRO A 5 6.88 -10.05 -16.47
N LEU A 6 6.20 -9.78 -15.36
CA LEU A 6 5.87 -10.75 -14.31
C LEU A 6 4.39 -11.11 -14.31
N ALA A 7 3.52 -10.09 -14.22
CA ALA A 7 2.08 -10.27 -14.07
C ALA A 7 1.33 -8.98 -14.45
N THR A 8 0.04 -9.13 -14.79
CA THR A 8 -0.88 -8.00 -14.91
C THR A 8 -1.98 -8.12 -13.84
N THR A 9 -2.06 -7.17 -12.92
CA THR A 9 -3.00 -7.21 -11.79
C THR A 9 -4.05 -6.10 -11.88
N SER A 10 -5.19 -6.28 -11.21
CA SER A 10 -6.20 -5.24 -10.98
C SER A 10 -6.06 -4.71 -9.56
N SER A 11 -6.39 -3.43 -9.34
CA SER A 11 -6.52 -2.85 -8.00
C SER A 11 -7.89 -3.08 -7.36
N GLU A 12 -8.82 -3.74 -8.05
CA GLU A 12 -10.13 -4.10 -7.50
C GLU A 12 -10.00 -4.99 -6.27
N GLY A 13 -10.71 -4.64 -5.19
CA GLY A 13 -10.64 -5.34 -3.90
C GLY A 13 -9.33 -5.12 -3.13
N LEU A 14 -8.48 -4.18 -3.58
CA LEU A 14 -7.25 -3.79 -2.92
C LEU A 14 -7.34 -2.37 -2.36
N SER A 15 -6.80 -2.23 -1.15
CA SER A 15 -6.61 -0.96 -0.46
C SER A 15 -5.16 -0.52 -0.54
N ALA A 16 -4.92 0.66 -1.09
CA ALA A 16 -3.58 1.23 -1.14
C ALA A 16 -3.13 1.72 0.25
N LEU A 17 -1.84 1.56 0.55
CA LEU A 17 -1.20 2.07 1.77
C LEU A 17 -0.50 3.41 1.49
N GLY A 18 -0.75 4.40 2.34
CA GLY A 18 -0.20 5.76 2.19
C GLY A 18 -0.78 6.55 1.01
N SER A 19 -0.17 7.70 0.71
CA SER A 19 -0.51 8.48 -0.48
C SER A 19 0.17 7.92 -1.74
N ARG A 20 -0.19 8.42 -2.93
CA ARG A 20 0.41 7.96 -4.20
C ARG A 20 1.92 8.24 -4.24
N GLU A 21 2.35 9.35 -3.67
CA GLU A 21 3.74 9.79 -3.62
C GLU A 21 4.59 8.84 -2.78
N LEU A 22 4.04 8.33 -1.67
CA LEU A 22 4.69 7.33 -0.82
C LEU A 22 4.80 5.95 -1.49
N ARG A 23 4.09 5.74 -2.61
CA ARG A 23 4.18 4.53 -3.45
C ARG A 23 4.89 4.80 -4.77
N SER A 24 5.76 5.79 -4.83
CA SER A 24 6.59 6.01 -6.02
C SER A 24 7.66 4.92 -6.12
N TYR A 25 7.70 4.23 -7.26
CA TYR A 25 8.69 3.18 -7.54
C TYR A 25 10.12 3.71 -7.47
N GLU A 26 10.39 4.83 -8.14
CA GLU A 26 11.71 5.49 -8.15
C GLU A 26 12.12 5.92 -6.74
N LEU A 27 11.19 6.52 -5.97
CA LEU A 27 11.48 6.94 -4.59
C LEU A 27 11.96 5.76 -3.74
N ILE A 28 11.25 4.63 -3.80
CA ILE A 28 11.57 3.44 -3.02
C ILE A 28 12.87 2.82 -3.53
N THR A 29 12.95 2.52 -4.83
CA THR A 29 14.06 1.73 -5.37
C THR A 29 15.38 2.50 -5.41
N ASP A 30 15.38 3.80 -5.70
CA ASP A 30 16.61 4.60 -5.66
C ASP A 30 17.10 4.76 -4.22
N THR A 31 16.19 5.04 -3.27
CA THR A 31 16.55 5.09 -1.84
C THR A 31 17.19 3.78 -1.39
N LEU A 32 16.59 2.64 -1.74
CA LEU A 32 17.10 1.34 -1.34
C LEU A 32 18.42 1.00 -2.03
N ARG A 33 18.56 1.34 -3.30
CA ARG A 33 19.81 1.15 -4.06
C ARG A 33 20.95 1.94 -3.43
N ASP A 34 20.70 3.19 -3.06
CA ASP A 34 21.70 4.08 -2.46
C ASP A 34 22.07 3.69 -1.02
N ARG A 35 21.11 3.18 -0.24
CA ARG A 35 21.28 2.93 1.20
C ARG A 35 21.63 1.50 1.56
N LEU A 36 21.09 0.52 0.85
CA LEU A 36 21.22 -0.91 1.14
C LEU A 36 21.80 -1.72 -0.02
N GLY A 37 21.74 -1.17 -1.24
CA GLY A 37 22.31 -1.77 -2.44
C GLY A 37 21.26 -2.28 -3.43
N ALA A 38 21.74 -2.69 -4.60
CA ALA A 38 20.89 -3.08 -5.72
C ALA A 38 19.98 -4.27 -5.40
N ASP A 39 20.43 -5.21 -4.57
CA ASP A 39 19.61 -6.37 -4.19
C ASP A 39 18.34 -5.99 -3.43
N HIS A 40 18.37 -4.96 -2.58
CA HIS A 40 17.16 -4.49 -1.88
C HIS A 40 16.23 -3.71 -2.81
N ALA A 41 16.79 -2.94 -3.74
CA ALA A 41 15.99 -2.27 -4.78
C ALA A 41 15.31 -3.28 -5.71
N ASN A 42 16.00 -4.38 -6.03
CA ASN A 42 15.51 -5.42 -6.92
C ASN A 42 14.35 -6.26 -6.34
N LEU A 43 14.01 -6.03 -5.07
CA LEU A 43 12.86 -6.65 -4.41
C LEU A 43 11.52 -6.17 -4.99
N PHE A 44 11.48 -4.98 -5.60
CA PHE A 44 10.23 -4.35 -6.05
C PHE A 44 10.09 -4.41 -7.56
N ALA A 45 8.97 -4.94 -8.04
CA ALA A 45 8.60 -4.85 -9.44
C ALA A 45 8.16 -3.43 -9.81
N GLU A 46 8.48 -2.99 -11.02
CA GLU A 46 8.04 -1.69 -11.56
C GLU A 46 6.56 -1.79 -11.98
N PRO A 47 5.66 -0.95 -11.42
CA PRO A 47 4.27 -0.87 -11.85
C PRO A 47 4.12 0.05 -13.06
N VAL A 48 3.58 -0.49 -14.16
CA VAL A 48 3.24 0.27 -15.35
C VAL A 48 1.73 0.21 -15.55
N ALA A 49 1.06 1.36 -15.55
CA ALA A 49 -0.39 1.40 -15.80
C ALA A 49 -0.69 0.94 -17.23
N THR A 50 -1.73 0.12 -17.39
CA THR A 50 -2.24 -0.27 -18.71
C THR A 50 -2.95 0.90 -19.38
N ASP A 51 -3.18 0.81 -20.70
CA ASP A 51 -3.87 1.84 -21.49
C ASP A 51 -5.26 2.21 -20.94
N HIS A 52 -5.93 1.28 -20.26
CA HIS A 52 -7.26 1.47 -19.68
C HIS A 52 -7.24 2.00 -18.24
N GLY A 53 -6.07 2.05 -17.59
CA GLY A 53 -5.85 2.66 -16.27
C GLY A 53 -6.42 1.91 -15.06
N ASP A 54 -7.07 0.76 -15.28
CA ASP A 54 -7.68 -0.09 -14.27
C ASP A 54 -6.77 -1.24 -13.80
N ARG A 55 -5.68 -1.48 -14.53
CA ARG A 55 -4.73 -2.57 -14.30
C ARG A 55 -3.29 -2.07 -14.35
N PHE A 56 -2.41 -2.86 -13.75
CA PHE A 56 -0.97 -2.62 -13.74
C PHE A 56 -0.24 -3.83 -14.32
N ASP A 57 0.60 -3.60 -15.30
CA ASP A 57 1.64 -4.52 -15.73
C ASP A 57 2.86 -4.36 -14.82
N TRP A 58 3.31 -5.47 -14.24
CA TRP A 58 4.44 -5.49 -13.33
C TRP A 58 5.65 -6.08 -14.02
N TYR A 59 6.77 -5.39 -13.92
CA TYR A 59 8.03 -5.79 -14.55
C TYR A 59 9.09 -6.05 -13.50
N ALA A 60 9.89 -7.10 -13.70
CA ALA A 60 11.04 -7.34 -12.89
C ALA A 60 12.09 -6.22 -13.11
N PRO A 61 12.90 -5.91 -12.11
CA PRO A 61 14.02 -4.98 -12.26
C PRO A 61 15.23 -5.64 -12.93
N ARG A 62 15.24 -6.98 -13.05
CA ARG A 62 16.28 -7.76 -13.71
C ARG A 62 15.67 -8.82 -14.62
N LYS A 63 16.33 -9.08 -15.75
CA LYS A 63 16.01 -10.23 -16.62
C LYS A 63 16.24 -11.54 -15.88
N GLY A 64 15.41 -12.53 -16.20
CA GLY A 64 15.54 -13.86 -15.64
C GLY A 64 14.29 -14.70 -15.88
N ARG A 65 14.31 -15.94 -15.39
CA ARG A 65 13.12 -16.80 -15.37
C ARG A 65 12.30 -16.51 -14.12
N ALA A 66 11.13 -15.91 -14.31
CA ALA A 66 10.18 -15.70 -13.22
C ALA A 66 9.29 -16.93 -12.97
N ARG A 67 9.03 -17.22 -11.70
CA ARG A 67 8.04 -18.20 -11.24
C ARG A 67 7.33 -17.65 -10.00
N ALA A 68 6.01 -17.75 -9.94
CA ALA A 68 5.27 -17.42 -8.72
C ALA A 68 5.71 -18.35 -7.57
N LEU A 69 5.66 -17.84 -6.34
CA LEU A 69 6.10 -18.56 -5.14
C LEU A 69 5.40 -19.92 -4.99
N ASP A 70 4.09 -19.97 -5.24
CA ASP A 70 3.28 -21.19 -5.15
C ASP A 70 3.66 -22.27 -6.19
N ALA A 71 4.23 -21.87 -7.32
CA ALA A 71 4.71 -22.76 -8.38
C ALA A 71 6.10 -23.34 -8.11
N LEU A 72 6.77 -22.95 -7.02
CA LEU A 72 8.08 -23.49 -6.62
C LEU A 72 7.93 -24.75 -5.77
N ALA A 73 8.98 -25.58 -5.77
CA ALA A 73 9.06 -26.71 -4.84
C ALA A 73 9.11 -26.22 -3.38
N PRO A 74 8.58 -26.99 -2.40
CA PRO A 74 8.49 -26.53 -1.01
C PRO A 74 9.80 -26.05 -0.39
N ASP A 75 10.92 -26.70 -0.70
CA ASP A 75 12.24 -26.28 -0.22
C ASP A 75 12.71 -24.96 -0.86
N ASP A 76 12.40 -24.73 -2.14
CA ASP A 76 12.69 -23.48 -2.83
C ASP A 76 11.81 -22.34 -2.29
N GLN A 77 10.55 -22.63 -1.99
CA GLN A 77 9.65 -21.67 -1.34
C GLN A 77 10.19 -21.22 0.02
N ARG A 78 10.66 -22.18 0.84
CA ARG A 78 11.25 -21.87 2.15
C ARG A 78 12.48 -20.98 1.99
N ARG A 79 13.43 -21.36 1.13
CA ARG A 79 14.63 -20.56 0.84
C ARG A 79 14.30 -19.15 0.33
N LEU A 80 13.31 -19.03 -0.55
CA LEU A 80 12.90 -17.73 -1.08
C LEU A 80 12.29 -16.85 0.02
N ARG A 81 11.43 -17.42 0.89
CA ARG A 81 10.86 -16.71 2.05
C ARG A 81 11.93 -16.28 3.06
N GLU A 82 12.93 -17.12 3.31
CA GLU A 82 14.08 -16.75 4.16
C GLU A 82 14.87 -15.58 3.57
N ARG A 83 15.17 -15.60 2.26
CA ARG A 83 15.83 -14.49 1.57
C ARG A 83 14.99 -13.21 1.61
N LEU A 84 13.69 -13.32 1.35
CA LEU A 84 12.75 -12.20 1.45
C LEU A 84 12.72 -11.62 2.86
N ALA A 85 12.66 -12.47 3.89
CA ALA A 85 12.63 -12.05 5.29
C ALA A 85 13.90 -11.29 5.69
N ALA A 86 15.06 -11.73 5.20
CA ALA A 86 16.34 -11.04 5.42
C ALA A 86 16.34 -9.64 4.77
N LEU A 87 16.02 -9.53 3.47
CA LEU A 87 15.97 -8.25 2.75
C LEU A 87 14.94 -7.29 3.39
N ALA A 88 13.76 -7.79 3.72
CA ALA A 88 12.74 -7.01 4.40
C ALA A 88 13.17 -6.60 5.82
N GLY A 89 13.96 -7.43 6.50
CA GLY A 89 14.58 -7.11 7.80
C GLY A 89 15.44 -5.85 7.73
N ASP A 90 16.35 -5.82 6.76
CA ASP A 90 17.23 -4.68 6.53
C ASP A 90 16.45 -3.40 6.18
N ILE A 91 15.43 -3.52 5.32
CA ILE A 91 14.56 -2.39 4.93
C ILE A 91 13.80 -1.85 6.15
N ARG A 92 13.28 -2.72 7.03
CA ARG A 92 12.65 -2.28 8.29
C ARG A 92 13.64 -1.59 9.21
N GLY A 93 14.89 -2.07 9.28
CA GLY A 93 15.96 -1.43 10.03
C GLY A 93 16.27 -0.01 9.53
N LEU A 94 16.33 0.16 8.20
CA LEU A 94 16.47 1.48 7.58
C LEU A 94 15.28 2.38 7.90
N ALA A 95 14.05 1.89 7.72
CA ALA A 95 12.84 2.64 8.05
C ALA A 95 12.83 3.09 9.52
N ALA A 96 13.16 2.21 10.46
CA ALA A 96 13.25 2.54 11.88
C ALA A 96 14.32 3.62 12.17
N THR A 97 15.46 3.56 11.48
CA THR A 97 16.51 4.58 11.59
C THR A 97 16.03 5.94 11.09
N LEU A 98 15.31 5.97 9.97
CA LEU A 98 14.72 7.19 9.42
C LEU A 98 13.64 7.75 10.36
N ALA A 99 12.78 6.90 10.93
CA ALA A 99 11.77 7.32 11.89
C ALA A 99 12.38 7.96 13.14
N ALA A 100 13.50 7.42 13.64
CA ALA A 100 14.18 7.93 14.83
C ALA A 100 14.83 9.32 14.63
N SER A 101 15.03 9.76 13.39
CA SER A 101 15.60 11.09 13.11
C SER A 101 14.67 12.25 13.50
N GLY A 102 13.35 12.02 13.55
CA GLY A 102 12.33 13.02 13.83
C GLY A 102 12.12 14.09 12.75
N LYS A 103 12.79 14.00 11.60
CA LYS A 103 12.61 14.95 10.49
C LYS A 103 11.41 14.55 9.63
N ASP A 104 10.56 15.50 9.25
CA ASP A 104 9.35 15.22 8.45
C ASP A 104 9.60 14.41 7.18
N ASN A 105 10.68 14.73 6.44
CA ASN A 105 11.03 14.00 5.23
C ASN A 105 11.44 12.54 5.51
N ASP A 106 12.22 12.33 6.57
CA ASP A 106 12.69 11.00 6.96
C ASP A 106 11.53 10.17 7.53
N LEU A 107 10.57 10.80 8.23
CA LEU A 107 9.34 10.15 8.67
C LEU A 107 8.48 9.68 7.49
N ARG A 108 8.30 10.54 6.47
CA ARG A 108 7.59 10.17 5.24
C ARG A 108 8.28 9.02 4.51
N LEU A 109 9.61 9.06 4.43
CA LEU A 109 10.38 7.99 3.80
C LEU A 109 10.30 6.68 4.59
N SER A 110 10.36 6.75 5.93
CA SER A 110 10.12 5.60 6.80
C SER A 110 8.75 4.98 6.53
N GLU A 111 7.69 5.80 6.44
CA GLU A 111 6.34 5.33 6.13
C GLU A 111 6.28 4.67 4.75
N ALA A 112 6.85 5.30 3.72
CA ALA A 112 6.92 4.74 2.37
C ALA A 112 7.59 3.36 2.34
N LEU A 113 8.78 3.23 2.98
CA LEU A 113 9.52 1.97 3.04
C LEU A 113 8.76 0.89 3.83
N GLY A 114 8.11 1.26 4.94
CA GLY A 114 7.28 0.34 5.72
C GLY A 114 6.07 -0.17 4.93
N ASN A 115 5.38 0.73 4.22
CA ASN A 115 4.24 0.40 3.37
C ASN A 115 4.64 -0.49 2.20
N ALA A 116 5.78 -0.21 1.55
CA ALA A 116 6.28 -0.97 0.41
C ALA A 116 6.45 -2.48 0.72
N LEU A 117 6.78 -2.84 1.96
CA LEU A 117 6.96 -4.25 2.34
C LEU A 117 5.66 -5.05 2.46
N HIS A 118 4.49 -4.42 2.29
CA HIS A 118 3.20 -5.10 2.33
C HIS A 118 2.75 -5.49 0.93
N VAL A 119 2.25 -6.72 0.82
CA VAL A 119 1.57 -7.24 -0.37
C VAL A 119 0.26 -7.93 0.04
N PRO A 120 -0.75 -8.02 -0.84
CA PRO A 120 -2.03 -8.65 -0.53
C PRO A 120 -1.96 -10.14 -0.14
N GLY A 121 -0.94 -10.86 -0.59
CA GLY A 121 -0.73 -12.27 -0.25
C GLY A 121 0.40 -12.93 -1.05
N ASP A 122 0.65 -14.21 -0.81
CA ASP A 122 1.78 -14.96 -1.37
C ASP A 122 1.80 -15.03 -2.91
N ALA A 123 0.62 -14.94 -3.56
CA ALA A 123 0.52 -14.87 -5.02
C ALA A 123 1.19 -13.62 -5.62
N CYS A 124 1.49 -12.62 -4.79
CA CYS A 124 2.21 -11.41 -5.18
C CYS A 124 3.74 -11.54 -5.06
N ILE A 125 4.25 -12.73 -4.77
CA ILE A 125 5.69 -12.99 -4.60
C ILE A 125 6.17 -13.87 -5.75
N PHE A 126 7.19 -13.40 -6.46
CA PHE A 126 7.83 -14.11 -7.56
C PHE A 126 9.29 -14.41 -7.23
N ALA A 127 9.77 -15.58 -7.62
CA ALA A 127 11.21 -15.86 -7.75
C ALA A 127 11.66 -15.50 -9.16
N VAL A 128 12.64 -14.62 -9.28
CA VAL A 128 13.31 -14.30 -10.55
C VAL A 128 14.73 -14.85 -10.50
N ASP A 129 14.99 -15.86 -11.32
CA ASP A 129 16.32 -16.44 -11.47
C ASP A 129 17.05 -15.82 -12.67
N PRO A 130 18.12 -15.03 -12.45
CA PRO A 130 18.87 -14.39 -13.52
C PRO A 130 19.71 -15.37 -14.36
N GLY A 131 19.95 -16.60 -13.89
CA GLY A 131 20.75 -17.61 -14.60
C GLY A 131 22.27 -17.38 -14.56
N ASP A 132 22.75 -16.46 -13.73
CA ASP A 132 24.18 -16.15 -13.54
C ASP A 132 24.84 -16.94 -12.38
N GLY A 133 24.06 -17.80 -11.71
CA GLY A 133 24.49 -18.58 -10.55
C GLY A 133 24.22 -17.93 -9.19
N SER A 134 23.66 -16.72 -9.12
CA SER A 134 23.28 -16.07 -7.85
C SER A 134 22.10 -16.74 -7.14
N GLY A 135 21.38 -17.60 -7.86
CA GLY A 135 20.12 -18.18 -7.40
C GLY A 135 18.93 -17.23 -7.53
N PRO A 136 17.71 -17.72 -7.23
CA PRO A 136 16.48 -16.96 -7.39
C PRO A 136 16.38 -15.79 -6.41
N HIS A 137 15.98 -14.63 -6.92
CA HIS A 137 15.73 -13.42 -6.15
C HIS A 137 14.23 -13.19 -5.95
N PRO A 138 13.77 -12.86 -4.73
CA PRO A 138 12.35 -12.53 -4.50
C PRO A 138 12.01 -11.17 -5.13
N VAL A 139 10.88 -11.09 -5.82
CA VAL A 139 10.34 -9.85 -6.39
C VAL A 139 8.86 -9.75 -6.03
N LEU A 140 8.46 -8.60 -5.50
CA LEU A 140 7.11 -8.29 -5.06
C LEU A 140 6.35 -7.53 -6.15
N VAL A 141 5.14 -7.98 -6.44
CA VAL A 141 4.12 -7.21 -7.19
C VAL A 141 3.05 -6.73 -6.22
N ASN A 142 2.23 -5.74 -6.63
CA ASN A 142 1.21 -5.14 -5.74
C ASN A 142 1.77 -4.68 -4.38
N TRP A 143 3.04 -4.28 -4.33
CA TRP A 143 3.63 -3.75 -3.10
C TRP A 143 2.94 -2.45 -2.68
N ALA A 144 2.88 -2.19 -1.37
CA ALA A 144 2.09 -1.12 -0.75
C ALA A 144 0.57 -1.20 -1.03
N TRP A 145 0.05 -2.41 -1.24
CA TRP A 145 -1.37 -2.72 -1.25
C TRP A 145 -1.69 -3.84 -0.27
N VAL A 146 -2.91 -3.83 0.26
CA VAL A 146 -3.47 -4.90 1.10
C VAL A 146 -4.85 -5.27 0.58
N SER A 147 -5.27 -6.52 0.77
CA SER A 147 -6.64 -6.95 0.47
C SER A 147 -7.64 -6.21 1.35
N ASP A 148 -8.79 -5.81 0.80
CA ASP A 148 -9.82 -5.11 1.56
C ASP A 148 -10.36 -5.95 2.75
N ASP A 149 -10.40 -7.28 2.60
CA ASP A 149 -10.77 -8.22 3.66
C ASP A 149 -9.84 -8.12 4.89
N HIS A 150 -8.57 -7.72 4.69
CA HIS A 150 -7.61 -7.56 5.76
C HIS A 150 -7.72 -6.20 6.50
N LYS A 151 -8.49 -5.24 5.98
CA LYS A 151 -8.85 -4.00 6.70
C LYS A 151 -10.11 -4.14 7.56
N ALA A 152 -10.90 -5.20 7.39
CA ALA A 152 -12.18 -5.37 8.06
C ALA A 152 -12.07 -5.88 9.52
N VAL A 153 -11.40 -5.13 10.40
CA VAL A 153 -11.66 -5.13 11.86
C VAL A 153 -11.36 -3.72 12.39
N PRO A 154 -12.38 -2.91 12.77
CA PRO A 154 -13.30 -3.22 13.86
C PRO A 154 -14.74 -3.40 13.37
N SER A 155 -15.27 -4.60 13.61
CA SER A 155 -16.71 -4.88 13.44
C SER A 155 -17.50 -4.17 14.55
N ALA A 156 -17.88 -2.94 14.28
CA ALA A 156 -18.99 -2.27 14.94
C ALA A 156 -19.64 -1.40 13.89
N LEU A 157 -20.48 -2.00 13.04
CA LEU A 157 -21.58 -1.39 12.28
C LEU A 157 -22.22 -2.47 11.39
N THR A 158 -23.17 -3.22 11.94
CA THR A 158 -24.23 -3.83 11.12
C THR A 158 -25.56 -3.29 11.61
N GLY A 159 -25.92 -2.10 11.14
CA GLY A 159 -27.30 -1.65 11.11
C GLY A 159 -28.05 -2.46 10.06
N ALA A 160 -28.97 -3.30 10.54
CA ALA A 160 -30.14 -3.84 9.86
C ALA A 160 -30.02 -4.18 8.35
N ALA A 161 -29.65 -5.43 8.05
CA ALA A 161 -30.07 -6.09 6.81
C ALA A 161 -30.49 -7.55 7.11
N LYS A 162 -31.81 -7.76 7.09
CA LYS A 162 -32.63 -8.98 6.94
C LYS A 162 -31.90 -10.36 6.98
N PRO A 163 -32.28 -11.29 7.87
CA PRO A 163 -31.74 -12.65 7.82
C PRO A 163 -32.37 -13.46 6.67
N VAL A 164 -31.52 -14.01 5.79
CA VAL A 164 -31.84 -15.16 4.95
C VAL A 164 -31.70 -16.41 5.83
N ALA A 165 -32.76 -17.22 5.88
CA ALA A 165 -32.84 -18.41 6.71
C ALA A 165 -31.82 -19.47 6.26
N ALA A 166 -31.03 -19.97 7.22
CA ALA A 166 -30.26 -21.21 7.11
C ALA A 166 -30.79 -22.23 8.16
N PRO A 167 -30.74 -23.55 7.86
CA PRO A 167 -31.49 -24.58 8.60
C PRO A 167 -30.95 -24.87 10.02
N PRO A 168 -31.79 -25.42 10.92
CA PRO A 168 -31.50 -25.45 12.36
C PRO A 168 -30.48 -26.54 12.72
N VAL A 169 -29.38 -26.12 13.36
CA VAL A 169 -28.50 -27.01 14.13
C VAL A 169 -28.88 -26.91 15.62
N ARG A 170 -29.01 -28.06 16.26
CA ARG A 170 -29.60 -28.27 17.60
C ARG A 170 -28.83 -27.56 18.73
N PRO A 171 -29.52 -27.16 19.82
CA PRO A 171 -28.89 -26.45 20.93
C PRO A 171 -28.18 -27.40 21.90
N VAL A 172 -26.95 -27.07 22.27
CA VAL A 172 -26.28 -27.56 23.49
C VAL A 172 -26.37 -26.46 24.55
N ALA A 173 -26.72 -26.89 25.77
CA ALA A 173 -27.15 -26.07 26.90
C ALA A 173 -26.15 -24.99 27.35
N ALA A 174 -26.70 -23.82 27.70
CA ALA A 174 -26.00 -22.68 28.26
C ALA A 174 -25.82 -22.80 29.78
N ALA A 175 -24.64 -22.42 30.28
CA ALA A 175 -24.40 -22.05 31.67
C ALA A 175 -24.53 -20.52 31.82
N PRO A 176 -25.05 -19.98 32.94
CA PRO A 176 -25.36 -18.55 33.07
C PRO A 176 -24.11 -17.70 33.34
N ALA A 177 -23.88 -16.71 32.48
CA ALA A 177 -22.93 -15.61 32.71
C ALA A 177 -23.62 -14.46 33.46
N GLY A 178 -22.90 -13.83 34.38
CA GLY A 178 -23.37 -12.73 35.23
C GLY A 178 -23.70 -11.42 34.48
N PRO A 179 -24.27 -10.43 35.18
CA PRO A 179 -24.80 -9.21 34.57
C PRO A 179 -23.70 -8.32 33.97
N PRO A 180 -23.90 -7.74 32.77
CA PRO A 180 -22.93 -6.87 32.13
C PRO A 180 -22.88 -5.48 32.77
N ALA A 181 -21.65 -4.97 32.93
CA ALA A 181 -21.37 -3.60 33.35
C ALA A 181 -21.69 -2.59 32.23
N ALA A 182 -22.19 -1.41 32.63
CA ALA A 182 -22.57 -0.33 31.73
C ALA A 182 -21.37 0.27 30.97
N PRO A 183 -21.51 0.63 29.69
CA PRO A 183 -20.46 1.27 28.91
C PRO A 183 -20.36 2.79 29.21
N PRO A 184 -19.16 3.39 29.05
CA PRO A 184 -18.95 4.84 29.22
C PRO A 184 -19.52 5.64 28.03
N PRO A 185 -19.84 6.94 28.22
CA PRO A 185 -20.34 7.79 27.15
C PRO A 185 -19.25 8.11 26.11
N ILE A 186 -19.60 7.99 24.84
CA ILE A 186 -18.76 8.32 23.68
C ILE A 186 -18.84 9.83 23.43
N ALA A 187 -17.68 10.47 23.23
CA ALA A 187 -17.56 11.89 22.90
C ALA A 187 -18.13 12.21 21.50
N ALA A 188 -18.80 13.35 21.39
CA ALA A 188 -19.45 13.82 20.17
C ALA A 188 -18.43 14.19 19.06
N PRO A 189 -18.81 14.09 17.77
CA PRO A 189 -17.95 14.48 16.65
C PRO A 189 -17.70 16.00 16.63
N ALA A 190 -16.45 16.36 16.30
CA ALA A 190 -16.03 17.74 16.15
C ALA A 190 -16.73 18.43 14.97
N ASP A 191 -16.97 19.73 15.17
CA ASP A 191 -17.48 20.70 14.20
C ASP A 191 -16.70 20.64 12.87
N LEU A 192 -17.37 20.24 11.79
CA LEU A 192 -16.90 20.33 10.40
C LEU A 192 -17.23 21.70 9.74
N SER A 193 -17.77 22.65 10.51
CA SER A 193 -18.16 23.98 10.03
C SER A 193 -16.92 24.86 9.76
N TRP A 194 -15.84 24.66 10.54
CA TRP A 194 -14.56 25.32 10.33
C TRP A 194 -13.92 24.94 8.98
N LEU A 195 -13.98 23.66 8.59
CA LEU A 195 -13.43 23.18 7.31
C LEU A 195 -14.19 23.79 6.11
N TRP A 196 -15.51 23.95 6.23
CA TRP A 196 -16.33 24.64 5.23
C TRP A 196 -15.98 26.13 5.08
N TRP A 197 -15.59 26.80 6.18
CA TRP A 197 -15.14 28.20 6.15
C TRP A 197 -13.79 28.37 5.42
N LEU A 198 -12.85 27.44 5.65
CA LEU A 198 -11.54 27.43 4.95
C LEU A 198 -11.70 27.19 3.45
N ILE A 199 -12.59 26.28 3.04
CA ILE A 199 -12.88 26.01 1.64
C ILE A 199 -13.47 27.25 0.96
N ARG A 200 -14.45 27.93 1.59
CA ARG A 200 -15.03 29.16 1.04
C ARG A 200 -14.03 30.31 0.95
N GLY A 201 -13.15 30.44 1.94
CA GLY A 201 -12.04 31.41 1.91
C GLY A 201 -11.07 31.15 0.74
N GLY A 202 -10.68 29.88 0.54
CA GLY A 202 -9.79 29.48 -0.54
C GLY A 202 -10.37 29.79 -1.94
N TRP A 203 -11.65 29.48 -2.16
CA TRP A 203 -12.32 29.81 -3.44
C TRP A 203 -12.38 31.31 -3.72
N LEU A 204 -12.60 32.14 -2.70
CA LEU A 204 -12.65 33.60 -2.86
C LEU A 204 -11.29 34.18 -3.21
N VAL A 205 -10.22 33.72 -2.54
CA VAL A 205 -8.84 34.12 -2.84
C VAL A 205 -8.43 33.67 -4.25
N LEU A 206 -8.77 32.44 -4.64
CA LEU A 206 -8.51 31.93 -5.98
C LEU A 206 -9.21 32.76 -7.06
N ALA A 207 -10.49 33.10 -6.86
CA ALA A 207 -11.24 33.93 -7.80
C ALA A 207 -10.63 35.33 -7.93
N LEU A 208 -10.17 35.93 -6.83
CA LEU A 208 -9.55 37.25 -6.82
C LEU A 208 -8.18 37.24 -7.53
N MET A 209 -7.38 36.17 -7.33
CA MET A 209 -6.12 35.98 -8.05
C MET A 209 -6.35 35.83 -9.56
N LEU A 210 -7.33 35.03 -9.98
CA LEU A 210 -7.68 34.85 -11.39
C LEU A 210 -8.15 36.15 -12.03
N ALA A 211 -8.99 36.93 -11.33
CA ALA A 211 -9.43 38.24 -11.80
C ALA A 211 -8.24 39.21 -11.98
N ALA A 212 -7.30 39.24 -11.03
CA ALA A 212 -6.09 40.05 -11.13
C ALA A 212 -5.23 39.65 -12.34
N ILE A 213 -5.07 38.34 -12.59
CA ILE A 213 -4.34 37.82 -13.76
C ILE A 213 -5.02 38.26 -15.06
N VAL A 214 -6.35 38.17 -15.14
CA VAL A 214 -7.11 38.61 -16.33
C VAL A 214 -6.96 40.11 -16.56
N ILE A 215 -7.03 40.93 -15.51
CA ILE A 215 -6.84 42.39 -15.62
C ILE A 215 -5.42 42.70 -16.13
N LEU A 216 -4.39 42.06 -15.56
CA LEU A 216 -2.99 42.20 -16.00
C LEU A 216 -2.73 41.73 -17.44
N LEU A 217 -3.54 40.81 -17.96
CA LEU A 217 -3.46 40.32 -19.35
C LEU A 217 -4.21 41.22 -20.34
N VAL A 218 -5.20 41.99 -19.87
CA VAL A 218 -6.00 42.90 -20.70
C VAL A 218 -5.37 44.29 -20.81
N GLU A 219 -4.73 44.79 -19.75
CA GLU A 219 -4.01 46.08 -19.77
C GLU A 219 -2.87 46.21 -20.81
N PRO A 220 -2.11 45.17 -21.20
CA PRO A 220 -1.10 45.29 -22.26
C PRO A 220 -1.67 45.36 -23.69
N CYS A 221 -2.99 45.23 -23.86
CA CYS A 221 -3.67 45.27 -25.17
C CYS A 221 -4.51 46.56 -25.41
N ALA A 222 -4.45 47.55 -24.51
CA ALA A 222 -5.06 48.87 -24.66
C ALA A 222 -4.00 49.96 -24.76
#